data_AF-A0A258SMH3-F1
#
_entry.id   AF-A0A258SMH3-F1
#
_cell.length_a   1.000
_cell.length_b   1.000
_cell.length_c   1.000
_cell.angle_alpha   90.00
_cell.angle_beta   90.00
_cell.angle_gamma   90.00
#
_symmetry.space_group_name_H-M   'P 1'
#
loop_
_entity.id
_entity.type
_entity.pdbx_description
1 polymer ?
#
loop_
_entity_poly.entity_id
_entity_poly.type
_entity_poly.pdbx_seq_one_letter_code
_entity_poly.pdbx_strand_id
1 'polypeptide(L)'
;MLIPNALPDHDSPLDLRDAECLSIAAADEVERFLAHRPEHVPTPLHSLPALARDLKVASLAVKDESTRLGLGSFKALGGSYAVIRLVLEEASRRLGRVVDVAELLTPEIRAIAQTMTVGCATDGNHGRSVAAGAQLVGAT
;
A
#
# COMPACT_ATOMS: atom_id res chain seq x y z
N MET A 1 8.89 -2.76 30.00
CA MET A 1 7.71 -2.05 30.53
C MET A 1 6.89 -1.61 29.34
N LEU A 2 5.63 -2.08 29.22
CA LEU A 2 4.71 -1.54 28.22
C LEU A 2 4.23 -0.18 28.71
N ILE A 3 4.26 0.83 27.84
CA ILE A 3 3.80 2.18 28.16
C ILE A 3 2.35 2.27 27.65
N PRO A 4 1.37 2.53 28.52
CA PRO A 4 -0.01 2.71 28.07
C PRO A 4 -0.13 3.97 27.21
N ASN A 5 -1.00 3.93 26.20
CA ASN A 5 -1.31 5.10 25.40
C ASN A 5 -2.15 6.06 26.26
N ALA A 6 -1.59 7.23 26.58
CA ALA A 6 -2.22 8.26 27.41
C ALA A 6 -2.83 9.41 26.59
N LEU A 7 -2.93 9.25 25.27
CA LEU A 7 -3.56 10.26 24.41
C LEU A 7 -5.06 10.36 24.74
N PRO A 8 -5.65 11.57 24.75
CA PRO A 8 -7.08 11.76 25.05
C PRO A 8 -8.02 10.94 24.17
N ASP A 9 -7.61 10.69 22.93
CA ASP A 9 -8.42 9.99 21.92
C ASP A 9 -8.23 8.46 21.99
N HIS A 10 -7.46 7.94 22.94
CA HIS A 10 -7.33 6.49 23.13
C HIS A 10 -8.71 5.86 23.43
N ASP A 11 -9.00 4.72 22.80
CA ASP A 11 -10.31 4.04 22.83
C ASP A 11 -11.52 4.88 22.36
N SER A 12 -11.30 6.09 21.84
CA SER A 12 -12.36 6.86 21.21
C SER A 12 -12.63 6.34 19.80
N PRO A 13 -13.87 6.48 19.29
CA PRO A 13 -14.16 6.17 17.89
C PRO A 13 -13.25 6.96 16.95
N LEU A 14 -12.81 6.32 15.86
CA LEU A 14 -12.11 7.01 14.78
C LEU A 14 -13.01 8.09 14.17
N ASP A 15 -12.40 9.14 13.61
CA ASP A 15 -13.11 10.05 12.72
C ASP A 15 -13.77 9.25 11.58
N LEU A 16 -14.92 9.71 11.09
CA LEU A 16 -15.67 8.99 10.05
C LEU A 16 -14.81 8.69 8.80
N ARG A 17 -13.91 9.61 8.43
CA ARG A 17 -13.02 9.42 7.27
C ARG A 17 -11.98 8.34 7.54
N ASP A 18 -11.42 8.30 8.74
CA ASP A 18 -10.44 7.30 9.13
C ASP A 18 -11.10 5.92 9.28
N ALA A 19 -12.31 5.87 9.84
CA ALA A 19 -13.08 4.64 9.94
C ALA A 19 -13.41 4.05 8.56
N GLU A 20 -13.73 4.89 7.58
CA GLU A 20 -13.94 4.48 6.19
C GLU A 20 -12.62 4.01 5.54
N CYS A 21 -11.56 4.81 5.65
CA CYS A 21 -10.26 4.55 5.04
C CYS A 21 -9.56 3.29 5.61
N LEU A 22 -9.73 3.03 6.91
CA LEU A 22 -9.14 1.88 7.60
C LEU A 22 -10.12 0.71 7.75
N SER A 23 -11.25 0.74 7.03
CA SER A 23 -12.23 -0.34 7.03
C SER A 23 -11.70 -1.60 6.34
N ILE A 24 -12.33 -2.74 6.64
CA ILE A 24 -12.07 -4.01 5.93
C ILE A 24 -12.35 -3.86 4.43
N ALA A 25 -13.43 -3.17 4.06
CA ALA A 25 -13.78 -2.93 2.66
C ALA A 25 -12.71 -2.12 1.92
N ALA A 26 -12.11 -1.12 2.57
CA ALA A 26 -11.00 -0.36 1.99
C ALA A 26 -9.74 -1.24 1.83
N ALA A 27 -9.45 -2.13 2.79
CA ALA A 27 -8.36 -3.08 2.68
C ALA A 27 -8.58 -4.09 1.53
N ASP A 28 -9.79 -4.60 1.36
CA ASP A 28 -10.16 -5.51 0.26
C ASP A 28 -9.98 -4.83 -1.10
N GLU A 29 -10.33 -3.54 -1.21
CA GLU A 29 -10.11 -2.77 -2.44
C GLU A 29 -8.62 -2.59 -2.74
N VAL A 30 -7.80 -2.32 -1.72
CA VAL A 30 -6.34 -2.26 -1.90
C VAL A 30 -5.78 -3.62 -2.35
N GLU A 31 -6.21 -4.72 -1.75
CA GLU A 31 -5.80 -6.07 -2.15
C GLU A 31 -6.18 -6.39 -3.60
N ARG A 32 -7.34 -5.95 -4.07
CA ARG A 32 -7.76 -6.08 -5.48
C ARG A 32 -6.78 -5.41 -6.45
N PHE A 33 -6.23 -4.26 -6.07
CA PHE A 33 -5.19 -3.59 -6.85
C PHE A 33 -3.86 -4.31 -6.77
N LEU A 34 -3.46 -4.73 -5.57
CA LEU A 34 -2.19 -5.44 -5.35
C LEU A 34 -2.15 -6.80 -6.05
N ALA A 35 -3.30 -7.46 -6.24
CA ALA A 35 -3.41 -8.71 -7.00
C ALA A 35 -2.94 -8.59 -8.47
N HIS A 36 -2.89 -7.38 -9.02
CA HIS A 36 -2.38 -7.11 -10.36
C HIS A 36 -0.85 -6.92 -10.38
N ARG A 37 -0.17 -7.15 -9.25
CA ARG A 37 1.28 -7.13 -9.14
C ARG A 37 1.82 -8.57 -9.02
N PRO A 38 2.66 -9.03 -9.97
CA PRO A 38 3.20 -10.38 -9.96
C PRO A 38 3.98 -10.74 -8.68
N GLU A 39 4.63 -9.76 -8.05
CA GLU A 39 5.44 -9.96 -6.85
C GLU A 39 4.65 -9.88 -5.54
N HIS A 40 3.33 -9.62 -5.61
CA HIS A 40 2.50 -9.50 -4.42
C HIS A 40 2.21 -10.87 -3.81
N VAL A 41 2.87 -11.12 -2.69
CA VAL A 41 2.64 -12.30 -1.85
C VAL A 41 2.54 -11.88 -0.38
N PRO A 42 1.75 -12.58 0.45
CA PRO A 42 1.77 -12.33 1.90
C PRO A 42 3.18 -12.51 2.46
N THR A 43 3.66 -11.49 3.17
CA THR A 43 4.94 -11.56 3.89
C THR A 43 4.85 -12.42 5.15
N PRO A 44 5.97 -12.97 5.65
CA PRO A 44 5.98 -13.78 6.86
C PRO A 44 5.42 -13.05 8.09
N LEU A 45 4.78 -13.80 8.98
CA LEU A 45 4.42 -13.37 10.34
C LEU A 45 5.16 -14.28 11.32
N HIS A 46 6.27 -13.80 11.87
CA HIS A 46 7.13 -14.58 12.75
C HIS A 46 6.56 -14.60 14.16
N SER A 47 6.41 -15.78 14.76
CA SER A 47 6.06 -15.94 16.17
C SER A 47 7.34 -15.97 17.03
N LEU A 48 7.39 -15.18 18.10
CA LEU A 48 8.56 -15.05 18.99
C LEU A 48 8.24 -15.49 20.43
N PRO A 49 7.95 -16.78 20.68
CA PRO A 49 7.46 -17.25 21.97
C PRO A 49 8.48 -17.13 23.12
N ALA A 50 9.78 -17.22 22.83
CA ALA A 50 10.81 -17.04 23.86
C ALA A 50 10.82 -15.60 24.38
N LEU A 51 10.86 -14.63 23.47
CA LEU A 51 10.82 -13.21 23.82
C LEU A 51 9.50 -12.81 24.49
N ALA A 52 8.37 -13.40 24.06
CA ALA A 52 7.08 -13.19 24.71
C ALA A 52 7.10 -13.61 26.20
N ARG A 53 7.71 -14.76 26.54
CA ARG A 53 7.88 -15.20 27.93
C ARG A 53 8.74 -14.24 28.74
N ASP A 54 9.87 -13.81 28.18
CA ASP A 54 10.79 -12.90 28.86
C ASP A 54 10.13 -11.54 29.14
N LEU A 55 9.30 -11.07 28.20
CA LEU A 55 8.51 -9.84 28.32
C LEU A 55 7.23 -10.00 29.15
N LYS A 56 6.87 -11.23 29.56
CA LYS A 56 5.65 -11.58 30.29
C LYS A 56 4.36 -11.15 29.58
N VAL A 57 4.32 -11.32 28.26
CA VAL A 57 3.12 -11.12 27.41
C VAL A 57 2.61 -12.45 26.87
N ALA A 58 1.33 -12.51 26.50
CA ALA A 58 0.72 -13.75 26.02
C ALA A 58 1.32 -14.24 24.69
N SER A 59 1.59 -13.32 23.76
CA SER A 59 2.20 -13.62 22.47
C SER A 59 2.94 -12.40 21.92
N LEU A 60 3.89 -12.65 21.03
CA LEU A 60 4.59 -11.63 20.26
C LEU A 60 4.74 -12.14 18.83
N ALA A 61 4.26 -11.36 17.88
CA ALA A 61 4.38 -11.65 16.45
C ALA A 61 5.03 -10.46 15.73
N VAL A 62 5.85 -10.74 14.72
CA VAL A 62 6.51 -9.72 13.89
C VAL A 62 6.12 -9.93 12.43
N LYS A 63 5.43 -8.95 11.85
CA LYS A 63 5.12 -8.92 10.43
C LYS A 63 6.35 -8.44 9.66
N ASP A 64 6.96 -9.34 8.90
CA ASP A 64 8.26 -9.10 8.27
C ASP A 64 8.11 -8.55 6.86
N GLU A 65 8.12 -7.22 6.75
CA GLU A 65 7.97 -6.51 5.48
C GLU A 65 9.30 -6.31 4.73
N SER A 66 10.39 -6.94 5.16
CA SER A 66 11.72 -6.79 4.54
C SER A 66 11.79 -7.32 3.09
N THR A 67 10.88 -8.22 2.71
CA THR A 67 10.82 -8.80 1.37
C THR A 67 9.67 -8.25 0.52
N ARG A 68 8.87 -7.32 1.06
CA ARG A 68 7.65 -6.83 0.42
C ARG A 68 7.94 -6.31 -0.99
N LEU A 69 7.32 -6.94 -2.00
CA LEU A 69 7.47 -6.61 -3.42
C LEU A 69 8.93 -6.54 -3.91
N GLY A 70 9.88 -7.17 -3.19
CA GLY A 70 11.31 -7.03 -3.47
C GLY A 70 11.91 -5.65 -3.18
N LEU A 71 11.19 -4.76 -2.49
CA LEU A 71 11.59 -3.36 -2.29
C LEU A 71 12.15 -3.04 -0.89
N GLY A 72 12.22 -4.02 0.01
CA GLY A 72 12.90 -3.85 1.30
C GLY A 72 12.07 -3.19 2.41
N SER A 73 10.79 -2.87 2.19
CA SER A 73 9.97 -2.16 3.17
C SER A 73 8.47 -2.21 2.86
N PHE A 74 7.63 -2.10 3.89
CA PHE A 74 6.18 -2.00 3.77
C PHE A 74 5.69 -0.81 2.94
N LYS A 75 6.48 0.29 2.89
CA LYS A 75 6.13 1.49 2.11
C LYS A 75 5.99 1.19 0.61
N ALA A 76 6.49 0.05 0.15
CA ALA A 76 6.28 -0.50 -1.18
C ALA A 76 4.81 -0.54 -1.63
N LEU A 77 3.87 -0.72 -0.70
CA LEU A 77 2.44 -0.85 -1.00
C LEU A 77 1.81 0.51 -1.38
N GLY A 78 1.94 1.51 -0.50
CA GLY A 78 1.14 2.74 -0.59
C GLY A 78 1.48 3.64 -1.79
N GLY A 79 2.77 3.89 -2.04
CA GLY A 79 3.19 4.76 -3.14
C GLY A 79 2.79 4.20 -4.50
N SER A 80 3.02 2.90 -4.70
CA SER A 80 2.60 2.22 -5.92
C SER A 80 1.08 2.19 -6.08
N TYR A 81 0.32 1.91 -5.02
CA TYR A 81 -1.14 1.91 -5.07
C TYR A 81 -1.68 3.29 -5.49
N ALA A 82 -1.14 4.37 -4.92
CA ALA A 82 -1.53 5.73 -5.28
C ALA A 82 -1.22 6.06 -6.75
N VAL A 83 -0.06 5.67 -7.28
CA VAL A 83 0.27 5.87 -8.70
C VAL A 83 -0.71 5.13 -9.62
N ILE A 84 -1.05 3.88 -9.30
CA ILE A 84 -2.01 3.08 -10.06
C ILE A 84 -3.38 3.78 -10.08
N ARG A 85 -3.87 4.21 -8.92
CA ARG A 85 -5.13 4.96 -8.78
C ARG A 85 -5.15 6.21 -9.66
N LEU A 86 -4.10 7.03 -9.59
CA LEU A 86 -4.01 8.27 -10.36
C LEU A 86 -4.01 8.02 -11.87
N VAL A 87 -3.34 6.97 -12.35
CA VAL A 87 -3.36 6.59 -13.77
C VAL A 87 -4.75 6.16 -14.22
N LEU A 88 -5.45 5.33 -13.44
CA LEU A 88 -6.81 4.88 -13.77
C LEU A 88 -7.82 6.03 -13.73
N GLU A 89 -7.66 6.97 -12.79
CA GLU A 89 -8.47 8.19 -12.70
C GLU A 89 -8.25 9.09 -13.93
N GLU A 90 -7.00 9.33 -14.33
CA GLU A 90 -6.69 10.11 -15.52
C GLU A 90 -7.16 9.42 -16.81
N ALA A 91 -7.02 8.09 -16.88
CA ALA A 91 -7.54 7.34 -18.01
C ALA A 91 -9.06 7.40 -18.07
N SER A 92 -9.75 7.25 -16.95
CA SER A 92 -11.20 7.37 -16.87
C SER A 92 -11.67 8.74 -17.37
N ARG A 93 -10.95 9.80 -16.98
CA ARG A 93 -11.22 11.17 -17.43
C ARG A 93 -11.04 11.34 -18.93
N ARG A 94 -9.98 10.79 -19.54
CA ARG A 94 -9.72 10.92 -20.98
C ARG A 94 -10.63 10.07 -21.84
N LEU A 95 -11.00 8.88 -21.38
CA LEU A 95 -11.83 7.93 -22.11
C LEU A 95 -13.33 8.16 -21.89
N GLY A 96 -13.72 8.99 -20.92
CA GLY A 96 -15.12 9.29 -20.63
C GLY A 96 -15.91 8.11 -20.05
N ARG A 97 -15.23 7.14 -19.43
CA ARG A 97 -15.81 5.97 -18.78
C ARG A 97 -15.01 5.61 -17.54
N VAL A 98 -15.60 4.84 -16.62
CA VAL A 98 -14.83 4.24 -15.52
C VAL A 98 -13.89 3.18 -16.10
N VAL A 99 -12.62 3.24 -15.72
CA VAL A 99 -11.58 2.25 -16.05
C VAL A 99 -11.30 1.42 -14.81
N ASP A 100 -11.36 0.10 -14.95
CA ASP A 100 -11.05 -0.82 -13.85
C ASP A 100 -9.55 -1.16 -13.78
N VAL A 101 -9.06 -1.55 -12.61
CA VAL A 101 -7.66 -1.99 -12.44
C VAL A 101 -7.31 -3.22 -13.29
N ALA A 102 -8.29 -4.05 -13.68
CA ALA A 102 -8.08 -5.14 -14.63
C ALA A 102 -7.57 -4.65 -16.00
N GLU A 103 -7.82 -3.38 -16.34
CA GLU A 103 -7.38 -2.77 -17.60
C GLU A 103 -6.01 -2.08 -17.48
N LEU A 104 -5.40 -2.06 -16.28
CA LEU A 104 -4.20 -1.28 -15.95
C LEU A 104 -3.05 -1.47 -16.94
N LEU A 105 -2.84 -2.71 -17.41
CA LEU A 105 -1.72 -3.07 -18.27
C LEU A 105 -2.05 -3.06 -19.76
N THR A 106 -3.27 -2.65 -20.14
CA THR A 106 -3.65 -2.53 -21.55
C THR A 106 -2.85 -1.44 -22.27
N PRO A 107 -2.63 -1.55 -23.59
CA PRO A 107 -1.88 -0.56 -24.35
C PRO A 107 -2.46 0.86 -24.27
N GLU A 108 -3.78 0.99 -24.23
CA GLU A 108 -4.50 2.28 -24.13
C GLU A 108 -4.19 2.99 -22.81
N ILE A 109 -4.29 2.27 -21.68
CA ILE A 109 -4.00 2.83 -20.36
C ILE A 109 -2.51 3.15 -20.21
N ARG A 110 -1.63 2.28 -20.72
CA ARG A 110 -0.18 2.52 -20.75
C ARG A 110 0.18 3.77 -21.54
N ALA A 111 -0.46 4.01 -22.69
CA ALA A 111 -0.21 5.22 -23.48
C ALA A 111 -0.60 6.51 -22.73
N ILE A 112 -1.66 6.46 -21.92
CA ILE A 112 -2.06 7.58 -21.05
C ILE A 112 -1.03 7.76 -19.93
N ALA A 113 -0.64 6.67 -19.25
CA ALA A 113 0.35 6.69 -18.18
C ALA A 113 1.71 7.29 -18.63
N GLN A 114 2.14 7.02 -19.86
CA GLN A 114 3.35 7.58 -20.46
C GLN A 114 3.33 9.11 -20.59
N THR A 115 2.16 9.74 -20.52
CA THR A 115 2.04 11.22 -20.50
C THR A 115 2.13 11.81 -19.10
N MET A 116 2.23 10.98 -18.07
CA MET A 116 2.26 11.40 -16.67
C MET A 116 3.68 11.33 -16.11
N THR A 117 4.04 12.34 -15.33
CA THR A 117 5.27 12.37 -14.53
C THR A 117 4.92 12.45 -13.05
N VAL A 118 5.44 11.54 -12.24
CA VAL A 118 5.17 11.46 -10.80
C VAL A 118 6.38 11.96 -10.00
N GLY A 119 6.22 13.10 -9.35
CA GLY A 119 7.23 13.65 -8.43
C GLY A 119 6.96 13.28 -6.97
N CYS A 120 8.00 12.95 -6.21
CA CYS A 120 7.94 12.85 -4.75
C CYS A 120 9.27 13.28 -4.12
N ALA A 121 9.21 13.83 -2.91
CA ALA A 121 10.38 14.00 -2.05
C ALA A 121 10.48 12.80 -1.11
N THR A 122 11.67 12.24 -0.93
CA THR A 122 11.83 11.08 -0.05
C THR A 122 13.25 10.96 0.52
N ASP A 123 13.34 10.36 1.71
CA ASP A 123 14.60 9.84 2.27
C ASP A 123 14.89 8.39 1.81
N GLY A 124 13.99 7.75 1.05
CA GLY A 124 14.23 6.41 0.50
C GLY A 124 12.96 5.63 0.13
N ASN A 125 12.43 4.85 1.08
CA ASN A 125 11.44 3.80 0.79
C ASN A 125 10.14 4.30 0.14
N HIS A 126 9.72 5.54 0.43
CA HIS A 126 8.53 6.12 -0.20
C HIS A 126 8.77 6.36 -1.70
N GLY A 127 9.85 7.05 -2.07
CA GLY A 127 10.14 7.29 -3.48
C GLY A 127 10.50 6.03 -4.25
N ARG A 128 11.09 5.01 -3.61
CA ARG A 128 11.23 3.68 -4.22
C ARG A 128 9.88 3.06 -4.58
N SER A 129 8.88 3.19 -3.70
CA SER A 129 7.52 2.70 -3.97
C SER A 129 6.85 3.47 -5.10
N VAL A 130 6.96 4.81 -5.09
CA VAL A 130 6.42 5.67 -6.17
C VAL A 130 7.05 5.34 -7.51
N ALA A 131 8.38 5.23 -7.56
CA ALA A 131 9.13 4.87 -8.77
C ALA A 131 8.74 3.47 -9.27
N ALA A 132 8.60 2.49 -8.38
CA ALA A 132 8.14 1.14 -8.76
C ALA A 132 6.70 1.13 -9.29
N GLY A 133 5.82 1.98 -8.74
CA GLY A 133 4.48 2.20 -9.28
C GLY A 133 4.49 2.81 -10.67
N ALA A 134 5.27 3.87 -10.87
CA ALA A 134 5.44 4.53 -12.17
C ALA A 134 5.99 3.57 -13.23
N GLN A 135 7.02 2.80 -12.89
CA GLN A 135 7.60 1.79 -13.78
C GLN A 135 6.59 0.71 -14.18
N LEU A 136 5.78 0.21 -13.24
CA LEU A 136 4.76 -0.81 -13.52
C LEU A 136 3.77 -0.34 -14.60
N VAL A 137 3.23 0.87 -14.43
CA VAL A 137 2.20 1.44 -15.31
C VAL A 137 2.78 2.08 -16.58
N GLY A 138 4.09 2.33 -16.61
CA GLY A 138 4.78 2.97 -17.73
C GLY A 138 4.80 4.50 -17.69
N ALA A 139 4.58 5.10 -16.52
CA ALA A 139 4.78 6.53 -16.27
C ALA A 139 6.27 6.84 -15.97
N THR A 140 6.62 8.14 -15.93
CA THR A 140 7.96 8.61 -15.53
C THR A 140 7.97 9.15 -14.12
#